data_AF-A0A1V4S8D8-F1
#
_entry.id   AF-A0A1V4S8D8-F1
#
_cell.length_a   1.000
_cell.length_b   1.000
_cell.length_c   1.000
_cell.angle_alpha   90.00
_cell.angle_beta   90.00
_cell.angle_gamma   90.00
#
_symmetry.space_group_name_H-M   'P 1'
#
loop_
_entity.id
_entity.type
_entity.pdbx_description
1 polymer ?
#
loop_
_entity_poly.entity_id
_entity_poly.type
_entity_poly.pdbx_seq_one_letter_code
_entity_poly.pdbx_strand_id
1 'polypeptide(L)'
;MSKLVAFAAIQGGYNIVSKAEGIYKRALETYGGSQKLEFPNTAYYLPIIYSLTGIAVKDLDSAKQVMEFCRKLLPPHIKKDFHLPYLGPLLDAGMAALFAEEIVEAIRYVEDPDFYQPEMEDPDVDNGKIWLGAADDAIMRKRGVEFVDGTAPGFAAIVGAAPDPATAKLIAEEYQQKNLYVFMAANQSGTTFTEQLLEADVQIG
;
A
#
# COMPACT_ATOMS: atom_id res chain seq x y z
N MET A 1 -11.03 15.73 -16.25
CA MET A 1 -9.80 15.48 -15.46
C MET A 1 -8.79 16.58 -15.75
N SER A 2 -8.24 17.23 -14.72
CA SER A 2 -7.32 18.38 -14.88
C SER A 2 -5.93 17.95 -15.37
N LYS A 3 -5.34 18.72 -16.29
CA LYS A 3 -3.96 18.51 -16.79
C LYS A 3 -2.93 18.55 -15.65
N LEU A 4 -3.13 19.44 -14.68
CA LEU A 4 -2.25 19.57 -13.51
C LEU A 4 -2.28 18.30 -12.65
N VAL A 5 -3.46 17.73 -12.44
CA VAL A 5 -3.63 16.49 -11.67
C VAL A 5 -2.96 15.31 -12.38
N ALA A 6 -3.21 15.16 -13.68
CA ALA A 6 -2.57 14.10 -14.46
C ALA A 6 -1.04 14.24 -14.48
N PHE A 7 -0.53 15.47 -14.61
CA PHE A 7 0.90 15.74 -14.51
C PHE A 7 1.45 15.33 -13.15
N ALA A 8 0.85 15.81 -12.05
CA ALA A 8 1.33 15.54 -10.70
C ALA A 8 1.35 14.02 -10.39
N ALA A 9 0.28 13.31 -10.76
CA ALA A 9 0.19 11.88 -10.49
C ALA A 9 1.14 11.05 -11.36
N ILE A 10 1.36 11.39 -12.64
CA ILE A 10 2.40 10.74 -13.46
C ILE A 10 3.80 10.98 -12.86
N GLN A 11 4.11 12.20 -12.41
CA GLN A 11 5.38 12.47 -11.72
C GLN A 11 5.50 11.68 -10.41
N GLY A 12 4.39 11.53 -9.68
CA GLY A 12 4.31 10.66 -8.50
C GLY A 12 4.68 9.21 -8.83
N GLY A 13 4.10 8.64 -9.89
CA GLY A 13 4.43 7.30 -10.38
C GLY A 13 5.92 7.14 -10.71
N TYR A 14 6.51 8.10 -11.43
CA TYR A 14 7.95 8.11 -11.69
C TYR A 14 8.79 8.13 -10.40
N ASN A 15 8.41 8.97 -9.43
CA ASN A 15 9.13 9.10 -8.16
C ASN A 15 9.08 7.80 -7.34
N ILE A 16 7.90 7.19 -7.22
CA ILE A 16 7.69 5.93 -6.50
C ILE A 16 8.51 4.80 -7.15
N VAL A 17 8.36 4.61 -8.47
CA VAL A 17 9.08 3.54 -9.18
C VAL A 17 10.59 3.73 -9.07
N SER A 18 11.11 4.95 -9.22
CA SER A 18 12.56 5.18 -9.09
C SER A 18 13.08 5.00 -7.66
N LYS A 19 12.29 5.30 -6.63
CA LYS A 19 12.64 4.96 -5.24
C LYS A 19 12.67 3.45 -5.04
N ALA A 20 11.64 2.75 -5.51
CA ALA A 20 11.56 1.30 -5.45
C ALA A 20 12.73 0.62 -6.19
N GLU A 21 13.14 1.12 -7.36
CA GLU A 21 14.34 0.65 -8.06
C GLU A 21 15.61 0.78 -7.20
N GLY A 22 15.73 1.87 -6.44
CA GLY A 22 16.84 2.07 -5.51
C GLY A 22 16.81 1.10 -4.33
N ILE A 23 15.63 0.89 -3.72
CA ILE A 23 15.45 -0.07 -2.62
C ILE A 23 15.73 -1.49 -3.09
N TYR A 24 15.15 -1.88 -4.23
CA TYR A 24 15.34 -3.18 -4.85
C TYR A 24 16.82 -3.49 -5.14
N LYS A 25 17.56 -2.54 -5.73
CA LYS A 25 18.99 -2.73 -6.00
C LYS A 25 19.79 -2.94 -4.73
N ARG A 26 19.53 -2.15 -3.67
CA ARG A 26 20.20 -2.33 -2.37
C ARG A 26 19.88 -3.69 -1.75
N ALA A 27 18.62 -4.11 -1.79
CA ALA A 27 18.22 -5.43 -1.30
C ALA A 27 18.91 -6.56 -2.09
N LEU A 28 18.98 -6.43 -3.42
CA LEU A 28 19.65 -7.40 -4.29
C LEU A 28 21.15 -7.51 -4.00
N GLU A 29 21.82 -6.37 -3.77
CA GLU A 29 23.24 -6.34 -3.39
C GLU A 29 23.50 -6.91 -1.99
N THR A 30 22.54 -6.73 -1.07
CA THR A 30 22.69 -7.11 0.35
C THR A 30 22.35 -8.58 0.59
N TYR A 31 21.23 -9.07 0.04
CA TYR A 31 20.68 -10.40 0.33
C TYR A 31 20.83 -11.39 -0.84
N GLY A 32 21.14 -10.90 -2.05
CA GLY A 32 21.26 -11.72 -3.24
C GLY A 32 19.91 -12.09 -3.88
N GLY A 33 19.95 -12.51 -5.15
CA GLY A 33 18.77 -12.78 -5.97
C GLY A 33 17.84 -13.88 -5.46
N SER A 34 18.39 -14.88 -4.75
CA SER A 34 17.63 -16.01 -4.18
C SER A 34 16.92 -15.68 -2.87
N GLN A 35 17.07 -14.47 -2.32
CA GLN A 35 16.36 -14.06 -1.11
C GLN A 35 14.85 -14.10 -1.39
N LYS A 36 14.15 -14.90 -0.58
CA LYS A 36 12.71 -15.09 -0.70
C LYS A 36 11.97 -13.80 -0.39
N LEU A 37 10.95 -13.50 -1.19
CA LEU A 37 9.98 -12.43 -0.98
C LEU A 37 8.59 -13.06 -0.84
N GLU A 38 7.97 -12.89 0.32
CA GLU A 38 6.63 -13.40 0.58
C GLU A 38 5.92 -12.57 1.63
N PHE A 39 4.58 -12.54 1.54
CA PHE A 39 3.74 -12.10 2.63
C PHE A 39 3.39 -13.28 3.55
N PRO A 40 3.10 -12.99 4.84
CA PRO A 40 2.78 -13.99 5.85
C PRO A 40 1.52 -14.78 5.48
N ASN A 41 1.60 -16.11 5.55
CA ASN A 41 0.49 -17.04 5.43
C ASN A 41 -0.48 -16.72 4.26
N THR A 42 0.09 -16.49 3.07
CA THR A 42 -0.69 -16.33 1.82
C THR A 42 -0.34 -17.35 0.76
N ALA A 43 -1.35 -17.81 0.02
CA ALA A 43 -1.18 -18.68 -1.15
C ALA A 43 -1.01 -17.91 -2.48
N TYR A 44 -0.96 -16.57 -2.43
CA TYR A 44 -1.10 -15.70 -3.60
C TYR A 44 0.15 -14.88 -3.95
N TYR A 45 1.34 -15.31 -3.52
CA TYR A 45 2.61 -14.62 -3.76
C TYR A 45 2.56 -13.15 -3.29
N LEU A 46 2.80 -12.20 -4.21
CA LEU A 46 2.50 -10.78 -4.03
C LEU A 46 1.14 -10.51 -4.71
N PRO A 47 0.03 -10.37 -3.94
CA PRO A 47 -1.33 -10.46 -4.46
C PRO A 47 -1.71 -9.44 -5.54
N ILE A 48 -1.25 -8.19 -5.47
CA ILE A 48 -1.59 -7.15 -6.47
C ILE A 48 -0.92 -7.47 -7.80
N ILE A 49 0.38 -7.78 -7.77
CA ILE A 49 1.15 -8.19 -8.95
C ILE A 49 0.57 -9.48 -9.53
N TYR A 50 0.35 -10.50 -8.70
CA TYR A 50 -0.10 -11.81 -9.17
C TYR A 50 -1.51 -11.73 -9.77
N SER A 51 -2.43 -11.01 -9.14
CA SER A 51 -3.81 -10.87 -9.63
C SER A 51 -3.92 -10.16 -10.98
N LEU A 52 -3.05 -9.19 -11.26
CA LEU A 52 -3.13 -8.36 -12.46
C LEU A 52 -2.19 -8.81 -13.59
N THR A 53 -1.12 -9.53 -13.28
CA THR A 53 -0.10 -9.93 -14.27
C THR A 53 0.07 -11.44 -14.39
N GLY A 54 -0.35 -12.22 -13.40
CA GLY A 54 -0.05 -13.65 -13.28
C GLY A 54 1.40 -13.97 -12.95
N ILE A 55 2.25 -12.96 -12.72
CA ILE A 55 3.67 -13.15 -12.38
C ILE A 55 3.77 -13.58 -10.92
N ALA A 56 4.23 -14.81 -10.71
CA ALA A 56 4.52 -15.33 -9.38
C ALA A 56 5.89 -14.84 -8.90
N VAL A 57 5.91 -13.75 -8.14
CA VAL A 57 7.14 -13.26 -7.47
C VAL A 57 7.42 -14.15 -6.25
N LYS A 58 8.60 -14.76 -6.22
CA LYS A 58 9.02 -15.69 -5.15
C LYS A 58 10.28 -15.20 -4.41
N ASP A 59 11.07 -14.39 -5.07
CA ASP A 59 12.40 -13.95 -4.65
C ASP A 59 12.78 -12.63 -5.33
N LEU A 60 13.93 -12.07 -4.95
CA LEU A 60 14.44 -10.83 -5.54
C LEU A 60 14.75 -10.97 -7.05
N ASP A 61 15.15 -12.12 -7.54
CA ASP A 61 15.41 -12.32 -8.97
C ASP A 61 14.11 -12.28 -9.79
N SER A 62 13.05 -12.95 -9.34
CA SER A 62 11.74 -12.91 -9.99
C SER A 62 11.07 -11.53 -9.92
N ALA A 63 11.34 -10.74 -8.87
CA ALA A 63 10.89 -9.35 -8.76
C ALA A 63 11.44 -8.44 -9.86
N LYS A 64 12.60 -8.78 -10.45
CA LYS A 64 13.21 -8.00 -11.55
C LYS A 64 12.26 -7.79 -12.73
N GLN A 65 11.56 -8.86 -13.13
CA GLN A 65 10.62 -8.81 -14.25
C GLN A 65 9.52 -7.78 -14.01
N VAL A 66 9.05 -7.67 -12.77
CA VAL A 66 8.00 -6.72 -12.38
C VAL A 66 8.55 -5.30 -12.34
N MET A 67 9.76 -5.08 -11.82
CA MET A 67 10.40 -3.75 -11.86
C MET A 67 10.58 -3.25 -13.30
N GLU A 68 11.01 -4.12 -14.22
CA GLU A 68 11.08 -3.79 -15.65
C GLU A 68 9.71 -3.51 -16.26
N PHE A 69 8.67 -4.23 -15.82
CA PHE A 69 7.29 -4.00 -16.24
C PHE A 69 6.76 -2.64 -15.76
N CYS A 70 7.02 -2.27 -14.49
CA CYS A 70 6.69 -0.96 -13.95
C CYS A 70 7.31 0.16 -14.79
N ARG A 71 8.58 0.02 -15.17
CA ARG A 71 9.25 1.02 -16.01
C ARG A 71 8.62 1.18 -17.39
N LYS A 72 8.10 0.09 -17.97
CA LYS A 72 7.40 0.10 -19.27
C LYS A 72 6.01 0.74 -19.17
N LEU A 73 5.34 0.63 -18.02
CA LEU A 73 4.04 1.25 -17.77
C LEU A 73 4.13 2.77 -17.60
N LEU A 74 5.27 3.30 -17.18
CA LEU A 74 5.42 4.75 -17.00
C LEU A 74 5.32 5.50 -18.34
N PRO A 75 4.30 6.36 -18.52
CA PRO A 75 4.08 7.06 -19.77
C PRO A 75 5.09 8.20 -19.95
N PRO A 76 5.36 8.64 -21.19
CA PRO A 76 6.18 9.82 -21.42
C PRO A 76 5.63 11.04 -20.67
N HIS A 77 6.51 11.88 -20.14
CA HIS A 77 6.11 13.10 -19.44
C HIS A 77 5.20 13.97 -20.31
N ILE A 78 4.13 14.49 -19.69
CA ILE A 78 3.16 15.35 -20.37
C ILE A 78 3.87 16.62 -20.88
N LYS A 79 3.79 16.86 -22.19
CA LYS A 79 4.30 18.08 -22.82
C LYS A 79 3.37 19.28 -22.58
N LYS A 80 3.95 20.47 -22.41
CA LYS A 80 3.22 21.71 -22.07
C LYS A 80 2.18 22.11 -23.13
N ASP A 81 2.49 21.88 -24.41
CA ASP A 81 1.73 22.48 -25.52
C ASP A 81 0.65 21.59 -26.12
N PHE A 82 0.58 20.31 -25.73
CA PHE A 82 -0.37 19.35 -26.30
C PHE A 82 -1.42 18.93 -25.28
N HIS A 83 -2.67 18.80 -25.73
CA HIS A 83 -3.77 18.20 -24.99
C HIS A 83 -4.00 16.77 -25.50
N LEU A 84 -3.28 15.81 -24.92
CA LEU A 84 -3.49 14.39 -25.18
C LEU A 84 -4.50 13.81 -24.16
N PRO A 85 -5.19 12.70 -24.47
CA PRO A 85 -5.97 11.97 -23.48
C PRO A 85 -5.06 11.47 -22.36
N TYR A 86 -5.26 11.97 -21.13
CA TYR A 86 -4.38 11.68 -20.01
C TYR A 86 -4.82 10.49 -19.15
N LEU A 87 -6.06 10.03 -19.29
CA LEU A 87 -6.64 9.05 -18.37
C LEU A 87 -5.92 7.70 -18.41
N GLY A 88 -5.73 7.11 -19.60
CA GLY A 88 -5.00 5.85 -19.76
C GLY A 88 -3.58 5.93 -19.18
N PRO A 89 -2.72 6.85 -19.68
CA PRO A 89 -1.37 7.06 -19.16
C PRO A 89 -1.31 7.29 -17.64
N LEU A 90 -2.28 8.04 -17.09
CA LEU A 90 -2.39 8.26 -15.66
C LEU A 90 -2.66 6.96 -14.89
N LEU A 91 -3.59 6.14 -15.38
CA LEU A 91 -3.91 4.85 -14.76
C LEU A 91 -2.71 3.89 -14.85
N ASP A 92 -1.99 3.87 -15.97
CA ASP A 92 -0.78 3.06 -16.13
C ASP A 92 0.33 3.48 -15.13
N ALA A 93 0.52 4.79 -14.92
CA ALA A 93 1.45 5.29 -13.92
C ALA A 93 1.03 4.92 -12.48
N GLY A 94 -0.27 4.94 -12.18
CA GLY A 94 -0.81 4.46 -10.91
C GLY A 94 -0.58 2.97 -10.70
N MET A 95 -0.78 2.16 -11.74
CA MET A 95 -0.50 0.73 -11.69
C MET A 95 0.98 0.42 -11.45
N ALA A 96 1.87 1.15 -12.12
CA ALA A 96 3.30 1.04 -11.90
C ALA A 96 3.68 1.36 -10.44
N ALA A 97 3.03 2.36 -9.84
CA ALA A 97 3.25 2.70 -8.43
C ALA A 97 2.79 1.59 -7.48
N LEU A 98 1.61 1.00 -7.71
CA LEU A 98 1.09 -0.10 -6.89
C LEU A 98 2.03 -1.32 -6.90
N PHE A 99 2.49 -1.73 -8.08
CA PHE A 99 3.43 -2.85 -8.20
C PHE A 99 4.78 -2.56 -7.56
N ALA A 100 5.28 -1.33 -7.72
CA ALA A 100 6.54 -0.92 -7.12
C ALA A 100 6.47 -0.90 -5.58
N GLU A 101 5.38 -0.35 -5.02
CA GLU A 101 5.16 -0.33 -3.57
C GLU A 101 4.98 -1.75 -3.00
N GLU A 102 4.27 -2.65 -3.69
CA GLU A 102 4.13 -4.03 -3.21
C GLU A 102 5.47 -4.77 -3.11
N ILE A 103 6.41 -4.52 -4.04
CA ILE A 103 7.77 -5.06 -3.96
C ILE A 103 8.55 -4.45 -2.80
N VAL A 104 8.45 -3.13 -2.61
CA VAL A 104 9.11 -2.43 -1.49
C VAL A 104 8.59 -2.96 -0.16
N GLU A 105 7.28 -3.21 -0.08
CA GLU A 105 6.65 -3.77 1.11
C GLU A 105 7.15 -5.19 1.38
N ALA A 106 7.19 -6.06 0.36
CA ALA A 106 7.77 -7.40 0.49
C ALA A 106 9.25 -7.38 0.93
N ILE A 107 10.03 -6.39 0.48
CA ILE A 107 11.41 -6.19 0.92
C ILE A 107 11.46 -5.76 2.39
N ARG A 108 10.53 -4.91 2.86
CA ARG A 108 10.44 -4.51 4.27
C ARG A 108 10.21 -5.73 5.19
N TYR A 109 9.38 -6.69 4.77
CA TYR A 109 9.21 -7.95 5.52
C TYR A 109 10.52 -8.75 5.68
N VAL A 110 11.51 -8.53 4.80
CA VAL A 110 12.86 -9.10 4.92
C VAL A 110 13.78 -8.22 5.78
N GLU A 111 13.75 -6.91 5.58
CA GLU A 111 14.65 -5.96 6.25
C GLU A 111 14.27 -5.69 7.72
N ASP A 112 12.97 -5.72 8.03
CA ASP A 112 12.40 -5.39 9.34
C ASP A 112 11.21 -6.32 9.66
N PRO A 113 11.48 -7.61 9.97
CA PRO A 113 10.45 -8.63 10.12
C PRO A 113 9.53 -8.41 11.33
N ASP A 114 9.99 -7.66 12.34
CA ASP A 114 9.24 -7.41 13.59
C ASP A 114 8.33 -6.18 13.53
N PHE A 115 8.36 -5.44 12.41
CA PHE A 115 7.65 -4.18 12.21
C PHE A 115 6.11 -4.35 12.18
N TYR A 116 5.63 -5.47 11.64
CA TYR A 116 4.20 -5.73 11.43
C TYR A 116 3.65 -6.87 12.30
N GLN A 117 2.32 -6.93 12.37
CA GLN A 117 1.56 -7.92 13.15
C GLN A 117 0.46 -8.56 12.29
N PRO A 118 0.84 -9.31 11.24
CA PRO A 118 -0.06 -9.72 10.16
C PRO A 118 -1.08 -10.80 10.54
N GLU A 119 -0.84 -11.50 11.65
CA GLU A 119 -1.69 -12.57 12.18
C GLU A 119 -2.64 -12.06 13.29
N MET A 120 -2.65 -10.75 13.54
CA MET A 120 -3.48 -10.11 14.56
C MET A 120 -4.46 -9.12 13.93
N GLU A 121 -5.61 -8.96 14.57
CA GLU A 121 -6.63 -7.97 14.18
C GLU A 121 -6.53 -6.74 15.08
N ASP A 122 -6.31 -6.95 16.38
CA ASP A 122 -6.04 -5.90 17.35
C ASP A 122 -4.51 -5.68 17.48
N PRO A 123 -4.00 -4.46 17.22
CA PRO A 123 -2.58 -4.17 17.36
C PRO A 123 -2.16 -4.08 18.84
N ASP A 124 -0.93 -4.52 19.16
CA ASP A 124 -0.33 -4.40 20.49
C ASP A 124 0.20 -2.96 20.76
N VAL A 125 -0.75 -2.05 21.02
CA VAL A 125 -0.48 -0.63 21.28
C VAL A 125 0.39 -0.44 22.52
N ASP A 126 0.22 -1.27 23.56
CA ASP A 126 0.98 -1.19 24.82
C ASP A 126 2.49 -1.40 24.60
N ASN A 127 2.86 -2.22 23.63
CA ASN A 127 4.25 -2.44 23.22
C ASN A 127 4.68 -1.56 22.03
N GLY A 128 3.90 -0.53 21.69
CA GLY A 128 4.20 0.43 20.62
C GLY A 128 4.05 -0.14 19.21
N LYS A 129 3.42 -1.32 19.05
CA LYS A 129 3.21 -1.95 17.75
C LYS A 129 1.83 -1.61 17.20
N ILE A 130 1.78 -0.56 16.40
CA ILE A 130 0.52 0.00 15.87
C ILE A 130 0.18 -0.44 14.43
N TRP A 131 1.07 -1.21 13.78
CA TRP A 131 0.93 -1.60 12.37
C TRP A 131 0.68 -3.10 12.22
N LEU A 132 -0.36 -3.46 11.46
CA LEU A 132 -0.71 -4.85 11.17
C LEU A 132 0.01 -5.39 9.92
N GLY A 133 0.24 -4.54 8.91
CA GLY A 133 0.85 -4.93 7.64
C GLY A 133 -0.13 -5.66 6.71
N ALA A 134 0.41 -6.51 5.83
CA ALA A 134 -0.36 -7.42 4.99
C ALA A 134 -1.04 -8.49 5.84
N ALA A 135 -2.37 -8.42 5.97
CA ALA A 135 -3.13 -9.42 6.72
C ALA A 135 -3.09 -10.78 6.01
N ASP A 136 -3.02 -11.84 6.79
CA ASP A 136 -2.96 -13.19 6.23
C ASP A 136 -4.27 -13.65 5.58
N ASP A 137 -4.20 -14.77 4.85
CA ASP A 137 -5.38 -15.31 4.17
C ASP A 137 -6.48 -15.76 5.16
N ALA A 138 -6.18 -16.05 6.43
CA ALA A 138 -7.17 -16.47 7.41
C ALA A 138 -8.05 -15.29 7.84
N ILE A 139 -7.42 -14.15 8.16
CA ILE A 139 -8.10 -12.88 8.47
C ILE A 139 -8.90 -12.42 7.25
N MET A 140 -8.29 -12.43 6.06
CA MET A 140 -8.95 -12.01 4.82
C MET A 140 -10.19 -12.85 4.51
N ARG A 141 -10.16 -14.17 4.76
CA ARG A 141 -11.35 -15.03 4.60
C ARG A 141 -12.41 -14.76 5.66
N LYS A 142 -12.02 -14.58 6.93
CA LYS A 142 -12.93 -14.30 8.03
C LYS A 142 -13.69 -12.99 7.80
N ARG A 143 -12.96 -11.91 7.51
CA ARG A 143 -13.50 -10.56 7.33
C ARG A 143 -14.13 -10.37 5.96
N GLY A 144 -13.68 -11.12 4.95
CA GLY A 144 -14.23 -11.10 3.59
C GLY A 144 -15.71 -11.49 3.51
N VAL A 145 -16.21 -12.35 4.41
CA VAL A 145 -17.63 -12.75 4.45
C VAL A 145 -18.54 -11.55 4.69
N GLU A 146 -18.12 -10.63 5.57
CA GLU A 146 -18.91 -9.46 5.95
C GLU A 146 -19.12 -8.47 4.79
N PHE A 147 -18.19 -8.43 3.83
CA PHE A 147 -18.34 -7.63 2.62
C PHE A 147 -19.30 -8.28 1.61
N VAL A 148 -19.43 -9.60 1.63
CA VAL A 148 -20.29 -10.36 0.71
C VAL A 148 -21.72 -10.39 1.20
N ASP A 149 -21.93 -10.56 2.50
CA ASP A 149 -23.28 -10.58 3.10
C ASP A 149 -23.86 -9.17 3.39
N GLY A 150 -23.03 -8.13 3.24
CA GLY A 150 -23.42 -6.73 3.39
C GLY A 150 -23.42 -6.24 4.83
N THR A 151 -22.91 -7.01 5.79
CA THR A 151 -22.71 -6.58 7.17
C THR A 151 -21.74 -5.41 7.24
N ALA A 152 -20.67 -5.48 6.45
CA ALA A 152 -19.77 -4.36 6.18
C ALA A 152 -20.07 -3.81 4.77
N PRO A 153 -20.68 -2.62 4.65
CA PRO A 153 -21.07 -2.07 3.35
C PRO A 153 -19.88 -1.63 2.47
N GLY A 154 -18.67 -1.58 3.03
CA GLY A 154 -17.46 -1.18 2.33
C GLY A 154 -16.31 -0.85 3.29
N PHE A 155 -15.31 -0.16 2.78
CA PHE A 155 -14.15 0.28 3.54
C PHE A 155 -13.73 1.71 3.16
N ALA A 156 -13.02 2.37 4.07
CA ALA A 156 -12.37 3.65 3.87
C ALA A 156 -10.85 3.45 3.95
N ALA A 157 -10.14 3.79 2.88
CA ALA A 157 -8.67 3.86 2.89
C ALA A 157 -8.24 5.30 3.16
N ILE A 158 -7.71 5.56 4.35
CA ILE A 158 -7.23 6.87 4.80
C ILE A 158 -5.71 6.90 4.68
N VAL A 159 -5.21 7.80 3.85
CA VAL A 159 -3.77 7.95 3.58
C VAL A 159 -3.29 9.29 4.12
N GLY A 160 -2.28 9.27 4.99
CA GLY A 160 -1.69 10.45 5.62
C GLY A 160 -2.27 10.73 7.00
N ALA A 161 -2.62 11.99 7.26
CA ALA A 161 -3.09 12.48 8.55
C ALA A 161 -4.22 13.51 8.37
N ALA A 162 -5.10 13.61 9.36
CA ALA A 162 -6.09 14.66 9.45
C ALA A 162 -5.43 15.99 9.88
N PRO A 163 -6.11 17.14 9.76
CA PRO A 163 -5.59 18.42 10.24
C PRO A 163 -5.24 18.42 11.74
N ASP A 164 -5.98 17.67 12.55
CA ASP A 164 -5.83 17.55 14.00
C ASP A 164 -6.46 16.25 14.53
N PRO A 165 -6.10 15.80 15.75
CA PRO A 165 -6.64 14.57 16.36
C PRO A 165 -8.16 14.56 16.56
N ALA A 166 -8.78 15.70 16.86
CA ALA A 166 -10.23 15.76 17.07
C ALA A 166 -10.99 15.52 15.75
N THR A 167 -10.46 16.07 14.64
CA THR A 167 -10.96 15.78 13.29
C THR A 167 -10.75 14.31 12.91
N ALA A 168 -9.60 13.72 13.24
CA ALA A 168 -9.34 12.30 12.99
C ALA A 168 -10.36 11.40 13.71
N LYS A 169 -10.59 11.66 15.00
CA LYS A 169 -11.58 10.97 15.82
C LYS A 169 -12.98 11.06 15.23
N LEU A 170 -13.42 12.26 14.87
CA LEU A 170 -14.74 12.46 14.28
C LEU A 170 -14.94 11.61 13.02
N ILE A 171 -13.93 11.60 12.13
CA ILE A 171 -13.97 10.81 10.88
C ILE A 171 -14.02 9.31 11.18
N ALA A 172 -13.17 8.83 12.08
CA ALA A 172 -13.10 7.41 12.44
C ALA A 172 -14.41 6.92 13.08
N GLU A 173 -14.94 7.66 14.05
CA GLU A 173 -16.21 7.33 14.71
C GLU A 173 -17.38 7.32 13.73
N GLU A 174 -17.43 8.26 12.78
CA GLU A 174 -18.48 8.29 11.76
C GLU A 174 -18.42 7.06 10.82
N TYR A 175 -17.22 6.61 10.45
CA TYR A 175 -17.06 5.39 9.66
C TYR A 175 -17.39 4.12 10.45
N GLN A 176 -16.99 4.06 11.73
CA GLN A 176 -17.33 2.95 12.63
C GLN A 176 -18.85 2.82 12.83
N GLN A 177 -19.57 3.94 13.03
CA GLN A 177 -21.04 3.96 13.13
C GLN A 177 -21.74 3.43 11.88
N LYS A 178 -21.07 3.47 10.72
CA LYS A 178 -21.55 2.96 9.44
C LYS A 178 -21.06 1.54 9.13
N ASN A 179 -20.41 0.88 10.09
CA ASN A 179 -19.81 -0.45 9.94
C ASN A 179 -18.78 -0.53 8.79
N LEU A 180 -18.08 0.56 8.51
CA LEU A 180 -17.02 0.59 7.49
C LEU A 180 -15.68 0.20 8.10
N TYR A 181 -14.97 -0.71 7.44
CA TYR A 181 -13.57 -0.97 7.76
C TYR A 181 -12.71 0.25 7.43
N VAL A 182 -11.84 0.67 8.34
CA VAL A 182 -10.94 1.80 8.13
C VAL A 182 -9.50 1.30 8.01
N PHE A 183 -8.94 1.37 6.81
CA PHE A 183 -7.53 1.07 6.56
C PHE A 183 -6.72 2.36 6.59
N MET A 184 -5.66 2.39 7.37
CA MET A 184 -4.86 3.61 7.62
C MET A 184 -3.43 3.38 7.14
N ALA A 185 -2.89 4.32 6.36
CA ALA A 185 -1.53 4.22 5.83
C ALA A 185 -0.88 5.59 5.65
N ALA A 186 0.45 5.57 5.47
CA ALA A 186 1.32 6.72 5.17
C ALA A 186 1.41 7.81 6.27
N ASN A 187 2.61 8.40 6.36
CA ASN A 187 2.88 9.56 7.20
C ASN A 187 2.72 10.86 6.38
N GLN A 188 2.10 11.86 6.99
CA GLN A 188 1.99 13.20 6.43
C GLN A 188 2.27 14.23 7.53
N SER A 189 3.17 15.18 7.25
CA SER A 189 3.52 16.25 8.18
C SER A 189 4.06 15.78 9.54
N GLY A 190 4.70 14.61 9.59
CA GLY A 190 5.33 14.09 10.80
C GLY A 190 4.41 13.25 11.70
N THR A 191 3.17 13.01 11.30
CA THR A 191 2.22 12.14 12.01
C THR A 191 1.44 11.27 11.03
N THR A 192 0.73 10.28 11.56
CA THR A 192 -0.21 9.42 10.84
C THR A 192 -1.61 9.58 11.41
N PHE A 193 -2.62 9.19 10.63
CA PHE A 193 -3.99 9.10 11.13
C PHE A 193 -4.10 8.14 12.33
N THR A 194 -3.36 7.02 12.32
CA THR A 194 -3.32 6.05 13.43
C THR A 194 -2.81 6.70 14.73
N GLU A 195 -1.69 7.43 14.69
CA GLU A 195 -1.15 8.12 15.86
C GLU A 195 -2.12 9.19 16.40
N GLN A 196 -2.81 9.90 15.51
CA GLN A 196 -3.84 10.88 15.89
C GLN A 196 -5.03 10.23 16.61
N LEU A 197 -5.43 9.03 16.20
CA LEU A 197 -6.50 8.28 16.89
C LEU A 197 -6.08 7.85 18.28
N LEU A 198 -4.83 7.39 18.44
CA LEU A 198 -4.27 7.03 19.74
C LEU A 198 -4.18 8.26 20.66
N GLU A 199 -3.75 9.42 20.16
CA GLU A 199 -3.74 10.68 20.92
C GLU A 199 -5.15 11.11 21.37
N ALA A 200 -6.19 10.76 20.60
CA ALA A 200 -7.57 11.10 20.88
C ALA A 200 -8.35 10.02 21.68
N ASP A 201 -7.62 9.04 22.25
CA ASP A 201 -8.16 7.89 22.99
C ASP A 201 -9.19 7.08 22.18
N VAL A 202 -8.97 6.92 20.88
CA VAL A 202 -9.81 6.09 19.99
C VAL A 202 -9.19 4.71 19.86
N GLN A 203 -10.00 3.67 20.12
CA GLN A 203 -9.59 2.29 19.92
C GLN A 203 -9.34 2.01 18.43
N ILE A 204 -8.20 1.40 18.14
CA ILE A 204 -7.82 0.83 16.85
C ILE A 204 -7.75 -0.69 16.98
N GLY A 205 -7.97 -1.41 15.87
CA GLY A 205 -8.23 -2.86 15.88
C GLY A 205 -9.69 -3.16 15.60
#